data_AF-A0AAN6SRV0-F1
#
_entry.id   AF-A0AAN6SRV0-F1
#
_cell.length_a   1.000
_cell.length_b   1.000
_cell.length_c   1.000
_cell.angle_alpha   90.00
_cell.angle_beta   90.00
_cell.angle_gamma   90.00
#
_symmetry.space_group_name_H-M   'P 1'
#
loop_
_entity.id
_entity.type
_entity.pdbx_description
1 polymer ?
#
loop_
_entity_poly.entity_id
_entity_poly.type
_entity_poly.pdbx_seq_one_letter_code
_entity_poly.pdbx_strand_id
1 'polypeptide(L)'
;MAGSSPSRRPSYHWATGSPQRTVLEEILGDDRNSEARHRYLLETAKREHDRVREEAERVYREQLQKEERQRISDARRKEEERIRLEEELAADRARLNALKAKKVAIPPPLPEPEPAAAPTVNGKPPVPAAPSSTNNALAHTNGTTAQQATTIAAGPAPVVAVPKPPTTSIPAQPQIPAPATVLNKAPEPAKPASSALGINGLLNNTPQPNGATSTSGAARSAAPPPAQARPDRYAEIHKSLKMLRKFMADQAKTNPALKGRMGDMRREIRKSVGQLTVTQGVAGVNKIQQQNIFKLLREALSNQVQSQMMDPSNFVLEPRNPANGATHNDPALPSIFLYLVNIFAKAAISQFINEAGARPETADPVGVCVAATLSEPDFLWRGVSLMDILLAKFRIVCPVLFGYRGSEKTEQGRQRLGWWKDSGQWVPEQQHMDRMTGLGAGFASISLRNFAMSKKTNPFPPREYWTAMSRIVNTPSAEISNTQCVVLKAMVETYEQKFIEFYGTAALAALRTALIEFPARAPQKSAAVNSLEVLAQLLKRDTGLVLG
;
A
#
# COMPACT_ATOMS: atom_id res chain seq x y z
N MET A 1 -35.62 67.38 -1.45
CA MET A 1 -34.88 66.79 -0.30
C MET A 1 -35.18 65.29 -0.32
N ALA A 2 -34.26 64.39 -0.67
CA ALA A 2 -33.03 64.03 0.06
C ALA A 2 -33.35 63.43 1.44
N GLY A 3 -33.04 62.18 1.80
CA GLY A 3 -32.51 61.05 1.01
C GLY A 3 -31.23 60.44 1.60
N SER A 4 -31.23 59.11 1.83
CA SER A 4 -30.04 58.23 1.99
C SER A 4 -30.49 56.79 2.29
N SER A 5 -29.93 55.81 1.60
CA SER A 5 -30.04 54.37 1.93
C SER A 5 -28.75 53.87 2.58
N PRO A 6 -28.78 52.85 3.45
CA PRO A 6 -27.57 52.35 4.11
C PRO A 6 -26.59 51.72 3.10
N SER A 7 -25.29 52.03 3.27
CA SER A 7 -24.24 51.72 2.30
C SER A 7 -23.97 50.22 2.14
N ARG A 8 -23.86 49.77 0.88
CA ARG A 8 -23.26 48.46 0.56
C ARG A 8 -21.77 48.47 0.92
N ARG A 9 -21.25 47.33 1.40
CA ARG A 9 -19.81 47.09 1.53
C ARG A 9 -19.17 46.96 0.13
N PRO A 10 -17.89 47.32 -0.07
CA PRO A 10 -17.24 47.22 -1.38
C PRO A 10 -17.08 45.77 -1.83
N SER A 11 -17.62 45.43 -3.00
CA SER A 11 -17.23 44.23 -3.74
C SER A 11 -15.90 44.49 -4.44
N TYR A 12 -14.88 43.68 -4.14
CA TYR A 12 -13.59 43.75 -4.84
C TYR A 12 -13.75 43.28 -6.29
N HIS A 13 -14.00 44.23 -7.19
CA HIS A 13 -13.83 44.04 -8.62
C HIS A 13 -12.34 43.89 -8.93
N TRP A 14 -11.88 42.67 -9.12
CA TRP A 14 -10.70 42.40 -9.95
C TRP A 14 -11.21 42.24 -11.39
N ALA A 15 -10.91 43.21 -12.25
CA ALA A 15 -11.35 43.22 -13.64
C ALA A 15 -10.20 43.66 -14.54
N THR A 16 -10.07 43.00 -15.70
CA THR A 16 -9.05 43.21 -16.74
C THR A 16 -7.60 42.90 -16.35
N GLY A 17 -6.82 42.34 -17.28
CA GLY A 17 -5.36 42.18 -17.11
C GLY A 17 -4.70 40.88 -17.57
N SER A 18 -5.45 39.81 -17.89
CA SER A 18 -4.86 38.54 -18.37
C SER A 18 -4.83 38.47 -19.90
N PRO A 19 -3.65 38.45 -20.56
CA PRO A 19 -3.56 38.29 -21.99
C PRO A 19 -3.70 36.81 -22.38
N GLN A 20 -4.93 36.34 -22.59
CA GLN A 20 -5.18 35.19 -23.46
C GLN A 20 -4.88 35.59 -24.92
N ARG A 21 -3.60 35.75 -25.24
CA ARG A 21 -3.15 35.74 -26.62
C ARG A 21 -3.35 34.33 -27.17
N THR A 22 -3.95 34.22 -28.33
CA THR A 22 -4.23 32.93 -28.97
C THR A 22 -2.91 32.24 -29.31
N VAL A 23 -2.70 31.03 -28.76
CA VAL A 23 -1.48 30.23 -29.02
C VAL A 23 -1.25 30.00 -30.52
N LEU A 24 -2.31 30.05 -31.33
CA LEU A 24 -2.26 30.01 -32.80
C LEU A 24 -1.63 31.26 -33.44
N GLU A 25 -1.86 32.48 -32.93
CA GLU A 25 -1.20 33.69 -33.45
C GLU A 25 0.30 33.69 -33.12
N GLU A 26 0.67 33.25 -31.91
CA GLU A 26 2.06 33.14 -31.50
C GLU A 26 2.86 32.15 -32.37
N ILE A 27 2.17 31.15 -32.91
CA ILE A 27 2.71 30.11 -33.79
C ILE A 27 2.77 30.53 -35.27
N LEU A 28 2.03 31.55 -35.72
CA LEU A 28 1.89 31.89 -37.15
C LEU A 28 2.39 33.28 -37.56
N GLY A 29 2.73 34.17 -36.64
CA GLY A 29 3.31 35.48 -36.99
C GLY A 29 4.74 35.40 -37.57
N ASP A 30 4.98 36.06 -38.71
CA ASP A 30 6.27 36.11 -39.43
C ASP A 30 7.43 36.62 -38.57
N ASP A 31 7.15 37.50 -37.60
CA ASP A 31 8.13 38.07 -36.67
C ASP A 31 8.51 37.06 -35.56
N ARG A 32 9.07 35.91 -35.97
CA ARG A 32 9.34 34.76 -35.10
C ARG A 32 10.79 34.68 -34.58
N ASN A 33 11.74 35.16 -35.38
CA ASN A 33 13.18 35.10 -35.10
C ASN A 33 13.83 36.49 -34.86
N SER A 34 13.04 37.55 -34.63
CA SER A 34 13.63 38.86 -34.31
C SER A 34 14.27 38.86 -32.92
N GLU A 35 15.41 39.55 -32.82
CA GLU A 35 16.14 39.69 -31.55
C GLU A 35 15.28 40.39 -30.49
N ALA A 36 14.42 41.34 -30.90
CA ALA A 36 13.47 42.01 -30.03
C ALA A 36 12.50 41.03 -29.35
N ARG A 37 11.95 40.07 -30.09
CA ARG A 37 11.07 39.03 -29.54
C ARG A 37 11.81 38.10 -28.57
N HIS A 38 13.04 37.70 -28.90
CA HIS A 38 13.87 36.90 -27.98
C HIS A 38 14.20 37.64 -26.68
N ARG A 39 14.58 38.92 -26.75
CA ARG A 39 14.81 39.77 -25.57
C ARG A 39 13.55 39.91 -24.71
N TYR A 40 12.39 40.16 -25.33
CA TYR A 40 11.09 40.24 -24.63
C TYR A 40 10.70 38.93 -23.94
N LEU A 41 10.90 37.77 -24.60
CA LEU A 41 10.62 36.46 -24.02
C LEU A 41 11.55 36.14 -22.84
N LEU A 42 12.84 36.46 -22.94
CA LEU A 42 13.80 36.31 -21.84
C LEU A 42 13.44 37.19 -20.63
N GLU A 43 13.03 38.45 -20.87
CA GLU A 43 12.61 39.33 -19.79
C GLU A 43 11.30 38.85 -19.14
N THR A 44 10.34 38.40 -19.94
CA THR A 44 9.07 37.83 -19.44
C THR A 44 9.30 36.57 -18.62
N ALA A 45 10.15 35.66 -19.09
CA ALA A 45 10.54 34.44 -18.37
C ALA A 45 11.25 34.77 -17.04
N LYS A 46 12.11 35.80 -17.03
CA LYS A 46 12.74 36.28 -15.79
C LYS A 46 11.71 36.82 -14.79
N ARG A 47 10.75 37.64 -15.24
CA ARG A 47 9.71 38.20 -14.36
C ARG A 47 8.85 37.11 -13.71
N GLU A 48 8.45 36.08 -14.46
CA GLU A 48 7.72 34.94 -13.90
C GLU A 48 8.60 34.07 -12.98
N HIS A 49 9.88 33.86 -13.30
CA HIS A 49 10.82 33.17 -12.40
C HIS A 49 10.95 33.90 -11.05
N ASP A 50 11.15 35.21 -11.08
CA ASP A 50 11.35 36.02 -9.87
C ASP A 50 10.05 36.10 -9.04
N ARG A 51 8.88 36.18 -9.70
CA ARG A 51 7.55 36.05 -9.07
C ARG A 51 7.35 34.69 -8.39
N VAL A 52 7.68 33.58 -9.08
CA VAL A 52 7.56 32.21 -8.51
C VAL A 52 8.49 32.04 -7.31
N ARG A 53 9.68 32.65 -7.36
CA ARG A 53 10.60 32.70 -6.22
C ARG A 53 10.00 33.46 -5.02
N GLU A 54 9.47 34.66 -5.23
CA GLU A 54 8.85 35.45 -4.15
C GLU A 54 7.66 34.70 -3.51
N GLU A 55 6.85 34.02 -4.32
CA GLU A 55 5.74 33.18 -3.84
C GLU A 55 6.24 31.97 -3.04
N ALA A 56 7.30 31.30 -3.50
CA ALA A 56 7.93 30.20 -2.76
C ALA A 56 8.53 30.68 -1.42
N GLU A 57 9.19 31.84 -1.39
CA GLU A 57 9.70 32.46 -0.16
C GLU A 57 8.56 32.84 0.80
N ARG A 58 7.41 33.32 0.29
CA ARG A 58 6.22 33.62 1.10
C ARG A 58 5.65 32.34 1.74
N VAL A 59 5.44 31.30 0.95
CA VAL A 59 4.90 30.01 1.42
C VAL A 59 5.83 29.35 2.44
N TYR A 60 7.15 29.46 2.25
CA TYR A 60 8.13 28.94 3.21
C TYR A 60 8.06 29.67 4.57
N ARG A 61 7.95 31.01 4.56
CA ARG A 61 7.78 31.81 5.79
C ARG A 61 6.46 31.47 6.51
N GLU A 62 5.37 31.28 5.78
CA GLU A 62 4.09 30.81 6.35
C GLU A 62 4.21 29.41 6.99
N GLN A 63 4.95 28.50 6.36
CA GLN A 63 5.14 27.13 6.86
C GLN A 63 5.92 27.14 8.18
N LEU A 64 7.01 27.91 8.28
CA LEU A 64 7.74 28.11 9.54
C LEU A 64 6.84 28.63 10.67
N GLN A 65 6.00 29.63 10.38
CA GLN A 65 5.04 30.16 11.36
C GLN A 65 3.94 29.15 11.73
N LYS A 66 3.58 28.20 10.85
CA LYS A 66 2.63 27.12 11.18
C LYS A 66 3.30 26.11 12.12
N GLU A 67 4.53 25.70 11.83
CA GLU A 67 5.31 24.79 12.69
C GLU A 67 5.60 25.37 14.07
N GLU A 68 5.94 26.66 14.17
CA GLU A 68 6.18 27.33 15.45
C GLU A 68 4.90 27.39 16.31
N ARG A 69 3.76 27.78 15.74
CA ARG A 69 2.45 27.74 16.42
C ARG A 69 2.08 26.33 16.86
N GLN A 70 2.38 25.31 16.05
CA GLN A 70 2.15 23.91 16.41
C GLN A 70 3.04 23.47 17.58
N ARG A 71 4.33 23.82 17.60
CA ARG A 71 5.22 23.56 18.75
C ARG A 71 4.72 24.20 20.04
N ILE A 72 4.23 25.44 19.98
CA ILE A 72 3.64 26.14 21.14
C ILE A 72 2.36 25.43 21.61
N SER A 73 1.51 24.97 20.68
CA SER A 73 0.30 24.22 21.02
C SER A 73 0.60 22.85 21.64
N ASP A 74 1.58 22.10 21.12
CA ASP A 74 2.01 20.82 21.68
C ASP A 74 2.76 20.97 23.01
N ALA A 75 3.39 22.12 23.27
CA ALA A 75 3.96 22.45 24.58
C ALA A 75 2.86 22.67 25.63
N ARG A 76 1.85 23.51 25.33
CA ARG A 76 0.70 23.75 26.22
C ARG A 76 -0.05 22.46 26.56
N ARG A 77 -0.36 21.61 25.56
CA ARG A 77 -1.07 20.35 25.84
C ARG A 77 -0.28 19.43 26.77
N LYS A 78 1.05 19.39 26.68
CA LYS A 78 1.90 18.62 27.62
C LYS A 78 1.92 19.22 29.03
N GLU A 79 1.79 20.53 29.15
CA GLU A 79 1.71 21.23 30.43
C GLU A 79 0.35 20.96 31.11
N GLU A 80 -0.74 21.04 30.35
CA GLU A 80 -2.10 20.62 30.76
C GLU A 80 -2.16 19.13 31.16
N GLU A 81 -1.56 18.25 30.35
CA GLU A 81 -1.42 16.80 30.66
C GLU A 81 -0.63 16.57 31.97
N ARG A 82 0.40 17.39 32.25
CA ARG A 82 1.17 17.31 33.50
C ARG A 82 0.40 17.81 34.73
N ILE A 83 -0.26 18.96 34.63
CA ILE A 83 -1.07 19.54 35.73
C ILE A 83 -2.14 18.52 36.15
N ARG A 84 -2.85 17.94 35.18
CA ARG A 84 -3.89 16.93 35.43
C ARG A 84 -3.37 15.68 36.17
N LEU A 85 -2.17 15.20 35.85
CA LEU A 85 -1.54 14.07 36.55
C LEU A 85 -1.11 14.45 37.99
N GLU A 86 -0.74 15.70 38.22
CA GLU A 86 -0.39 16.21 39.55
C GLU A 86 -1.64 16.39 40.44
N GLU A 87 -2.76 16.84 39.86
CA GLU A 87 -4.08 16.88 40.50
C GLU A 87 -4.57 15.48 40.90
N GLU A 88 -4.43 14.48 40.01
CA GLU A 88 -4.81 13.09 40.28
C GLU A 88 -3.98 12.48 41.43
N LEU A 89 -2.66 12.72 41.43
CA LEU A 89 -1.77 12.33 42.53
C LEU A 89 -2.07 13.06 43.85
N ALA A 90 -2.52 14.32 43.80
CA ALA A 90 -2.95 15.07 44.98
C ALA A 90 -4.25 14.50 45.56
N ALA A 91 -5.22 14.16 44.72
CA ALA A 91 -6.49 13.55 45.13
C ALA A 91 -6.29 12.19 45.81
N ASP A 92 -5.44 11.31 45.25
CA ASP A 92 -5.16 10.01 45.85
C ASP A 92 -4.37 10.12 47.18
N ARG A 93 -3.47 11.11 47.30
CA ARG A 93 -2.80 11.43 48.58
C ARG A 93 -3.81 11.89 49.65
N ALA A 94 -4.77 12.75 49.28
CA ALA A 94 -5.83 13.18 50.18
C ALA A 94 -6.71 11.99 50.63
N ARG A 95 -7.07 11.10 49.69
CA ARG A 95 -7.82 9.87 49.96
C ARG A 95 -7.09 8.92 50.92
N LEU A 96 -5.79 8.71 50.73
CA LEU A 96 -4.96 7.91 51.63
C LEU A 96 -4.86 8.51 53.04
N ASN A 97 -4.75 9.84 53.16
CA ASN A 97 -4.71 10.51 54.45
C ASN A 97 -6.07 10.43 55.18
N ALA A 98 -7.20 10.56 54.47
CA ALA A 98 -8.53 10.36 55.05
C ALA A 98 -8.74 8.92 55.57
N LEU A 99 -8.17 7.91 54.89
CA LEU A 99 -8.21 6.52 55.34
C LEU A 99 -7.30 6.26 56.56
N LYS A 100 -6.19 7.00 56.72
CA LYS A 100 -5.36 6.96 57.94
C LYS A 100 -6.03 7.63 59.12
N ALA A 101 -6.66 8.81 58.92
CA ALA A 101 -7.35 9.54 59.97
C ALA A 101 -8.47 8.72 60.64
N LYS A 102 -9.17 7.87 59.87
CA LYS A 102 -10.21 6.96 60.38
C LYS A 102 -9.70 5.75 61.21
N LYS A 103 -8.39 5.59 61.40
CA LYS A 103 -7.80 4.43 62.11
C LYS A 103 -7.18 4.72 63.48
N VAL A 104 -7.23 5.95 63.98
CA VAL A 104 -6.64 6.32 65.28
C VAL A 104 -7.71 6.82 66.26
N ALA A 105 -8.27 5.90 67.04
CA ALA A 105 -9.05 6.19 68.23
C ALA A 105 -8.93 5.01 69.21
N ILE A 106 -8.22 5.20 70.32
CA ILE A 106 -8.03 4.20 71.38
C ILE A 106 -8.35 4.87 72.73
N PRO A 107 -9.39 4.43 73.46
CA PRO A 107 -9.68 4.90 74.82
C PRO A 107 -8.63 4.45 75.87
N PRO A 108 -8.54 5.12 77.04
CA PRO A 108 -7.46 4.91 78.01
C PRO A 108 -7.62 3.64 78.89
N PRO A 109 -6.53 3.12 79.48
CA PRO A 109 -6.53 1.94 80.35
C PRO A 109 -6.82 2.27 81.83
N LEU A 110 -7.27 1.26 82.58
CA LEU A 110 -7.37 1.22 84.04
C LEU A 110 -6.89 -0.17 84.56
N PRO A 111 -6.55 -0.33 85.86
CA PRO A 111 -5.37 -1.11 86.26
C PRO A 111 -5.59 -2.60 86.64
N GLU A 112 -4.46 -3.26 86.84
CA GLU A 112 -4.27 -4.69 87.17
C GLU A 112 -4.66 -5.07 88.61
N PRO A 113 -4.91 -6.38 88.84
CA PRO A 113 -4.31 -7.03 90.00
C PRO A 113 -3.66 -8.41 89.69
N GLU A 114 -2.51 -8.64 90.32
CA GLU A 114 -1.82 -9.93 90.50
C GLU A 114 -2.48 -10.81 91.60
N PRO A 115 -2.02 -12.06 91.86
CA PRO A 115 -1.51 -13.11 90.95
C PRO A 115 -2.07 -14.53 91.27
N ALA A 116 -1.76 -15.52 90.41
CA ALA A 116 -1.74 -16.94 90.77
C ALA A 116 -0.70 -17.69 89.92
N ALA A 117 -0.07 -18.75 90.45
CA ALA A 117 1.15 -19.33 89.86
C ALA A 117 1.16 -20.85 89.73
N ALA A 118 1.93 -21.33 88.73
CA ALA A 118 2.49 -22.69 88.57
C ALA A 118 1.47 -23.84 88.27
N PRO A 119 1.92 -25.03 87.74
CA PRO A 119 3.30 -25.50 87.60
C PRO A 119 3.75 -26.04 86.21
N THR A 120 5.03 -26.44 86.19
CA THR A 120 5.91 -27.09 85.18
C THR A 120 5.35 -28.38 84.52
N VAL A 121 5.84 -28.92 83.38
CA VAL A 121 7.16 -29.61 83.17
C VAL A 121 7.49 -29.89 81.66
N ASN A 122 8.78 -29.77 81.29
CA ASN A 122 9.60 -30.33 80.17
C ASN A 122 9.01 -30.85 78.83
N GLY A 123 9.67 -30.46 77.72
CA GLY A 123 9.68 -31.12 76.39
C GLY A 123 10.84 -30.59 75.50
N LYS A 124 11.34 -31.37 74.52
CA LYS A 124 12.55 -31.05 73.71
C LYS A 124 12.25 -30.66 72.22
N PRO A 125 13.19 -29.98 71.51
CA PRO A 125 13.05 -29.40 70.15
C PRO A 125 13.40 -30.43 69.02
N PRO A 126 13.40 -30.12 67.69
CA PRO A 126 13.45 -28.79 67.02
C PRO A 126 12.49 -28.55 65.81
N VAL A 127 12.76 -27.46 65.08
CA VAL A 127 11.85 -26.68 64.20
C VAL A 127 12.13 -26.86 62.69
N PRO A 128 11.11 -26.83 61.80
CA PRO A 128 11.27 -26.88 60.34
C PRO A 128 11.34 -25.51 59.62
N ALA A 129 11.59 -25.58 58.32
CA ALA A 129 12.01 -24.54 57.37
C ALA A 129 11.08 -23.31 57.10
N ALA A 130 11.73 -22.14 56.92
CA ALA A 130 11.52 -21.13 55.85
C ALA A 130 10.14 -20.38 55.77
N PRO A 131 9.90 -19.43 54.82
CA PRO A 131 10.81 -18.72 53.88
C PRO A 131 10.66 -17.17 53.80
N SER A 132 11.58 -16.55 53.03
CA SER A 132 11.39 -15.39 52.11
C SER A 132 10.94 -13.98 52.57
N SER A 133 11.81 -12.99 52.22
CA SER A 133 11.49 -11.63 51.70
C SER A 133 10.91 -10.57 52.67
N THR A 134 11.06 -9.25 52.46
CA THR A 134 11.50 -8.45 51.27
C THR A 134 12.14 -7.11 51.70
N ASN A 135 13.05 -6.54 50.89
CA ASN A 135 13.16 -5.11 50.47
C ASN A 135 14.58 -4.83 49.91
N ASN A 136 14.81 -4.10 48.80
CA ASN A 136 14.35 -2.78 48.33
C ASN A 136 15.00 -1.56 49.03
N ALA A 137 16.15 -1.13 48.50
CA ALA A 137 16.60 0.26 48.39
C ALA A 137 17.59 0.33 47.19
N LEU A 138 17.53 1.22 46.19
CA LEU A 138 17.21 2.66 46.06
C LEU A 138 18.46 3.57 46.05
N ALA A 139 18.37 4.62 45.22
CA ALA A 139 19.20 5.82 45.14
C ALA A 139 20.68 5.72 44.69
N HIS A 140 20.97 6.47 43.62
CA HIS A 140 22.25 7.14 43.38
C HIS A 140 22.07 8.67 43.53
N THR A 141 23.17 9.44 43.47
CA THR A 141 23.29 10.88 43.82
C THR A 141 23.20 11.12 45.34
N ASN A 142 24.11 11.81 46.05
CA ASN A 142 25.41 12.46 45.76
C ASN A 142 26.31 12.32 47.03
N GLY A 143 27.62 12.65 47.08
CA GLY A 143 28.57 13.18 46.08
C GLY A 143 29.58 14.15 46.73
N THR A 144 30.84 14.21 46.24
CA THR A 144 32.01 14.93 46.86
C THR A 144 32.42 14.42 48.27
N THR A 145 33.68 14.44 48.74
CA THR A 145 34.94 15.07 48.28
C THR A 145 36.19 14.26 48.72
N ALA A 146 37.33 14.48 48.04
CA ALA A 146 38.73 14.46 48.53
C ALA A 146 39.42 13.17 49.07
N GLN A 147 40.58 12.84 48.44
CA GLN A 147 41.85 12.35 49.03
C GLN A 147 41.89 10.95 49.72
N GLN A 148 42.97 10.15 49.70
CA GLN A 148 44.32 10.28 49.10
C GLN A 148 44.98 8.88 48.93
N ALA A 149 45.81 8.68 47.88
CA ALA A 149 46.93 7.70 47.78
C ALA A 149 46.62 6.16 47.86
N THR A 150 47.36 5.19 47.28
CA THR A 150 48.56 5.21 46.41
C THR A 150 48.71 3.89 45.59
N THR A 151 48.81 3.97 44.25
CA THR A 151 49.51 3.02 43.30
C THR A 151 49.19 1.49 43.41
N ILE A 152 49.78 0.48 42.74
CA ILE A 152 50.63 0.26 41.51
C ILE A 152 49.86 -0.88 40.73
N ALA A 153 49.86 -1.15 39.41
CA ALA A 153 50.67 -0.84 38.21
C ALA A 153 49.76 -0.34 37.04
N ALA A 154 50.06 -0.21 35.74
CA ALA A 154 50.97 -0.81 34.72
C ALA A 154 50.49 -2.10 33.98
N GLY A 155 50.97 -2.32 32.74
CA GLY A 155 50.59 -3.37 31.77
C GLY A 155 51.79 -4.21 31.27
N PRO A 156 51.98 -4.54 29.96
CA PRO A 156 51.38 -3.95 28.75
C PRO A 156 50.89 -4.99 27.69
N ALA A 157 50.73 -4.57 26.43
CA ALA A 157 50.47 -5.42 25.26
C ALA A 157 51.55 -5.28 24.16
N PRO A 158 51.79 -6.31 23.31
CA PRO A 158 52.42 -6.17 21.98
C PRO A 158 51.33 -5.93 20.90
N VAL A 159 51.47 -5.09 19.87
CA VAL A 159 52.56 -4.75 18.93
C VAL A 159 52.69 -5.70 17.72
N VAL A 160 52.11 -5.24 16.61
CA VAL A 160 52.52 -5.34 15.18
C VAL A 160 53.33 -6.56 14.70
N ALA A 161 52.78 -7.26 13.69
CA ALA A 161 53.57 -7.96 12.66
C ALA A 161 52.84 -7.96 11.30
N VAL A 162 53.58 -7.74 10.19
CA VAL A 162 53.08 -7.81 8.80
C VAL A 162 54.05 -8.62 7.94
N PRO A 163 53.58 -9.65 7.21
CA PRO A 163 54.32 -10.25 6.10
C PRO A 163 53.71 -9.88 4.73
N LYS A 164 54.56 -9.70 3.72
CA LYS A 164 54.19 -9.59 2.29
C LYS A 164 54.20 -10.99 1.61
N PRO A 165 53.66 -11.16 0.38
CA PRO A 165 53.42 -12.47 -0.20
C PRO A 165 54.66 -13.11 -0.85
N PRO A 166 54.67 -14.45 -1.01
CA PRO A 166 55.63 -15.16 -1.87
C PRO A 166 55.32 -14.97 -3.36
N THR A 167 56.35 -15.17 -4.19
CA THR A 167 56.38 -14.85 -5.63
C THR A 167 55.90 -15.97 -6.55
N THR A 168 55.49 -15.57 -7.76
CA THR A 168 55.35 -16.44 -8.94
C THR A 168 56.67 -17.14 -9.31
N SER A 169 56.57 -18.38 -9.79
CA SER A 169 57.62 -19.03 -10.59
C SER A 169 56.99 -19.97 -11.62
N ILE A 170 57.49 -19.91 -12.85
CA ILE A 170 57.11 -20.79 -13.98
C ILE A 170 58.41 -21.36 -14.53
N PRO A 171 58.48 -22.66 -14.82
CA PRO A 171 59.18 -23.06 -16.04
C PRO A 171 58.49 -24.19 -16.84
N ALA A 172 58.40 -23.95 -18.15
CA ALA A 172 58.50 -24.90 -19.27
C ALA A 172 57.46 -26.03 -19.50
N GLN A 173 57.22 -26.27 -20.78
CA GLN A 173 56.56 -27.46 -21.35
C GLN A 173 57.59 -28.61 -21.54
N PRO A 174 57.15 -29.83 -21.90
CA PRO A 174 57.36 -30.24 -23.30
C PRO A 174 56.07 -30.62 -24.07
N GLN A 175 56.24 -31.05 -25.33
CA GLN A 175 55.21 -31.16 -26.36
C GLN A 175 54.62 -32.57 -26.54
N ILE A 176 53.40 -32.56 -27.12
CA ILE A 176 52.74 -33.55 -28.01
C ILE A 176 53.61 -34.72 -28.51
N PRO A 177 53.04 -35.95 -28.59
CA PRO A 177 52.75 -36.45 -29.95
C PRO A 177 51.34 -37.06 -30.14
N ALA A 178 50.90 -37.06 -31.40
CA ALA A 178 49.75 -37.79 -31.97
C ALA A 178 50.28 -38.60 -33.18
N PRO A 179 49.47 -39.33 -33.99
CA PRO A 179 48.03 -39.62 -33.90
C PRO A 179 47.68 -41.13 -34.06
N ALA A 180 46.39 -41.48 -34.01
CA ALA A 180 45.85 -42.71 -34.60
C ALA A 180 44.38 -42.52 -35.05
N THR A 181 44.00 -43.13 -36.17
CA THR A 181 42.72 -42.94 -36.87
C THR A 181 41.86 -44.20 -36.90
N VAL A 182 40.53 -44.09 -36.72
CA VAL A 182 39.53 -44.92 -37.42
C VAL A 182 38.25 -44.11 -37.72
N LEU A 183 37.58 -44.43 -38.83
CA LEU A 183 36.32 -43.85 -39.33
C LEU A 183 35.12 -44.00 -38.37
N ASN A 184 34.18 -43.04 -38.43
CA ASN A 184 32.84 -43.37 -38.96
C ASN A 184 32.07 -42.15 -39.53
N LYS A 185 30.96 -42.42 -40.22
CA LYS A 185 30.36 -41.54 -41.26
C LYS A 185 29.15 -40.71 -40.79
N ALA A 186 28.95 -39.54 -41.40
CA ALA A 186 27.88 -38.57 -41.09
C ALA A 186 26.49 -38.94 -41.69
N PRO A 187 25.44 -38.16 -41.37
CA PRO A 187 25.00 -37.16 -42.37
C PRO A 187 24.76 -35.72 -41.86
N GLU A 188 25.44 -34.79 -42.53
CA GLU A 188 24.99 -33.49 -43.07
C GLU A 188 23.81 -32.68 -42.45
N PRO A 189 24.07 -31.42 -42.01
CA PRO A 189 23.07 -30.37 -41.80
C PRO A 189 23.19 -29.21 -42.82
N ALA A 190 22.07 -28.77 -43.39
CA ALA A 190 22.01 -27.64 -44.33
C ALA A 190 22.09 -26.25 -43.65
N LYS A 191 22.58 -25.25 -44.39
CA LYS A 191 22.79 -23.85 -43.92
C LYS A 191 21.62 -22.90 -44.27
N PRO A 192 21.49 -21.75 -43.57
CA PRO A 192 20.32 -20.87 -43.68
C PRO A 192 20.38 -19.88 -44.84
N ALA A 193 19.19 -19.44 -45.29
CA ALA A 193 19.01 -18.25 -46.12
C ALA A 193 18.61 -17.04 -45.25
N SER A 194 18.99 -15.84 -45.68
CA SER A 194 18.70 -14.58 -44.99
C SER A 194 17.96 -13.62 -45.90
N SER A 195 17.13 -12.74 -45.33
CA SER A 195 16.48 -11.62 -46.02
C SER A 195 16.34 -10.44 -45.05
N ALA A 196 16.51 -9.22 -45.57
CA ALA A 196 16.61 -7.99 -44.78
C ALA A 196 15.46 -7.00 -45.06
N LEU A 197 15.46 -5.89 -44.32
CA LEU A 197 14.46 -4.81 -44.38
C LEU A 197 14.51 -4.00 -45.68
N GLY A 198 13.38 -3.41 -46.06
CA GLY A 198 13.27 -2.40 -47.13
C GLY A 198 12.11 -1.44 -46.88
N ILE A 199 12.31 -0.14 -47.18
CA ILE A 199 11.36 0.96 -46.95
C ILE A 199 11.44 1.94 -48.13
N ASN A 200 10.32 2.26 -48.80
CA ASN A 200 9.96 3.57 -49.39
C ASN A 200 8.79 3.51 -50.40
N GLY A 201 8.11 4.66 -50.62
CA GLY A 201 7.09 4.89 -51.67
C GLY A 201 5.70 4.31 -51.35
N LEU A 202 4.59 5.04 -51.19
CA LEU A 202 4.19 6.44 -51.45
C LEU A 202 4.00 6.87 -52.92
N LEU A 203 2.76 7.31 -53.21
CA LEU A 203 2.23 8.07 -54.36
C LEU A 203 2.17 7.39 -55.75
N ASN A 204 0.95 6.99 -56.16
CA ASN A 204 0.30 7.56 -57.36
C ASN A 204 -1.24 7.36 -57.35
N ASN A 205 -1.98 8.00 -58.27
CA ASN A 205 -3.44 8.21 -58.17
C ASN A 205 -4.17 8.16 -59.53
N THR A 206 -5.51 7.98 -59.51
CA THR A 206 -6.50 8.10 -60.62
C THR A 206 -6.49 7.01 -61.73
N PRO A 207 -7.58 6.83 -62.52
CA PRO A 207 -8.99 6.74 -62.09
C PRO A 207 -9.83 5.59 -62.74
N GLN A 208 -11.05 5.39 -62.20
CA GLN A 208 -12.30 4.75 -62.69
C GLN A 208 -12.45 4.22 -64.16
N PRO A 209 -13.32 3.19 -64.41
CA PRO A 209 -14.79 3.33 -64.26
C PRO A 209 -15.57 2.11 -63.71
N ASN A 210 -16.91 2.25 -63.67
CA ASN A 210 -17.85 1.32 -63.03
C ASN A 210 -18.33 0.14 -63.93
N GLY A 211 -18.61 -1.01 -63.30
CA GLY A 211 -19.96 -1.60 -63.34
C GLY A 211 -20.24 -2.81 -64.25
N ALA A 212 -20.30 -4.00 -63.64
CA ALA A 212 -21.21 -5.10 -64.00
C ALA A 212 -21.37 -6.06 -62.81
N THR A 213 -22.48 -6.81 -62.75
CA THR A 213 -22.82 -7.72 -61.63
C THR A 213 -22.42 -9.18 -61.91
N SER A 214 -21.88 -9.86 -60.90
CA SER A 214 -21.86 -11.33 -60.84
C SER A 214 -21.99 -11.79 -59.39
N THR A 215 -22.98 -12.64 -59.11
CA THR A 215 -23.26 -13.16 -57.77
C THR A 215 -22.38 -14.33 -57.40
N SER A 216 -21.45 -14.13 -56.46
CA SER A 216 -20.78 -15.21 -55.73
C SER A 216 -21.13 -15.13 -54.24
N GLY A 217 -21.72 -16.18 -53.68
CA GLY A 217 -22.19 -16.20 -52.29
C GLY A 217 -21.04 -16.04 -51.30
N ALA A 218 -20.96 -14.89 -50.63
CA ALA A 218 -20.00 -14.65 -49.56
C ALA A 218 -20.35 -15.53 -48.35
N ALA A 219 -19.71 -16.70 -48.26
CA ALA A 219 -19.75 -17.54 -47.06
C ALA A 219 -19.23 -16.72 -45.87
N ARG A 220 -20.14 -16.33 -44.97
CA ARG A 220 -19.80 -15.59 -43.75
C ARG A 220 -18.75 -16.39 -42.99
N SER A 221 -17.53 -15.86 -42.88
CA SER A 221 -16.48 -16.46 -42.05
C SER A 221 -17.04 -16.66 -40.66
N ALA A 222 -17.21 -17.91 -40.25
CA ALA A 222 -17.81 -18.22 -38.96
C ALA A 222 -16.98 -17.54 -37.85
N ALA A 223 -17.66 -16.86 -36.92
CA ALA A 223 -16.99 -16.33 -35.74
C ALA A 223 -16.22 -17.48 -35.07
N PRO A 224 -14.97 -17.27 -34.63
CA PRO A 224 -14.19 -18.32 -33.99
C PRO A 224 -15.00 -18.90 -32.82
N PRO A 225 -15.03 -20.24 -32.66
CA PRO A 225 -15.89 -20.88 -31.68
C PRO A 225 -15.63 -20.30 -30.29
N PRO A 226 -16.68 -20.10 -29.46
CA PRO A 226 -16.55 -19.41 -28.19
C PRO A 226 -15.47 -20.10 -27.35
N ALA A 227 -14.39 -19.36 -27.07
CA ALA A 227 -13.22 -19.90 -26.41
C ALA A 227 -13.64 -20.57 -25.11
N GLN A 228 -13.31 -21.86 -24.96
CA GLN A 228 -13.71 -22.68 -23.81
C GLN A 228 -13.48 -21.89 -22.53
N ALA A 229 -14.55 -21.73 -21.73
CA ALA A 229 -14.57 -20.81 -20.60
C ALA A 229 -13.48 -21.20 -19.59
N ARG A 230 -12.34 -20.50 -19.67
CA ARG A 230 -11.15 -20.80 -18.87
C ARG A 230 -11.56 -20.83 -17.39
N PRO A 231 -11.17 -21.87 -16.63
CA PRO A 231 -11.43 -21.92 -15.19
C PRO A 231 -10.99 -20.62 -14.51
N ASP A 232 -11.77 -20.15 -13.54
CA ASP A 232 -11.45 -18.95 -12.78
C ASP A 232 -10.24 -19.21 -11.88
N ARG A 233 -9.05 -19.00 -12.46
CA ARG A 233 -7.77 -19.26 -11.84
C ARG A 233 -7.57 -18.47 -10.54
N TYR A 234 -8.14 -17.28 -10.43
CA TYR A 234 -8.14 -16.52 -9.17
C TYR A 234 -9.02 -17.18 -8.09
N ALA A 235 -10.15 -17.79 -8.46
CA ALA A 235 -10.93 -18.60 -7.52
C ALA A 235 -10.21 -19.91 -7.11
N GLU A 236 -9.40 -20.51 -7.99
CA GLU A 236 -8.50 -21.62 -7.64
C GLU A 236 -7.42 -21.19 -6.66
N ILE A 237 -6.67 -20.12 -6.96
CA ILE A 237 -5.67 -19.54 -6.05
C ILE A 237 -6.30 -19.24 -4.69
N HIS A 238 -7.53 -18.70 -4.65
CA HIS A 238 -8.24 -18.47 -3.39
C HIS A 238 -8.57 -19.78 -2.62
N LYS A 239 -8.87 -20.88 -3.32
CA LYS A 239 -9.01 -22.22 -2.70
C LYS A 239 -7.65 -22.71 -2.17
N SER A 240 -6.58 -22.66 -2.96
CA SER A 240 -5.21 -23.01 -2.54
C SER A 240 -4.79 -22.23 -1.30
N LEU A 241 -5.07 -20.92 -1.27
CA LEU A 241 -4.79 -20.05 -0.11
C LEU A 241 -5.66 -20.36 1.12
N LYS A 242 -6.81 -21.03 0.98
CA LYS A 242 -7.54 -21.61 2.12
C LYS A 242 -6.85 -22.89 2.62
N MET A 243 -6.40 -23.76 1.71
CA MET A 243 -5.70 -25.00 2.05
C MET A 243 -4.37 -24.73 2.77
N LEU A 244 -3.55 -23.80 2.25
CA LEU A 244 -2.32 -23.33 2.89
C LEU A 244 -2.55 -22.90 4.35
N ARG A 245 -3.65 -22.21 4.67
CA ARG A 245 -3.94 -21.79 6.06
C ARG A 245 -4.34 -22.94 6.99
N LYS A 246 -4.90 -24.04 6.46
CA LYS A 246 -5.12 -25.27 7.24
C LYS A 246 -3.78 -25.97 7.47
N PHE A 247 -3.08 -26.26 6.38
CA PHE A 247 -1.76 -26.87 6.35
C PHE A 247 -0.76 -26.22 7.32
N MET A 248 -0.69 -24.89 7.39
CA MET A 248 0.17 -24.19 8.36
C MET A 248 -0.24 -24.38 9.82
N ALA A 249 -1.54 -24.49 10.10
CA ALA A 249 -2.04 -24.80 11.44
C ALA A 249 -1.81 -26.28 11.83
N ASP A 250 -1.78 -27.17 10.83
CA ASP A 250 -1.43 -28.58 11.02
C ASP A 250 0.10 -28.76 11.21
N GLN A 251 0.93 -28.09 10.41
CA GLN A 251 2.40 -28.08 10.59
C GLN A 251 2.81 -27.48 11.95
N ALA A 252 2.07 -26.49 12.45
CA ALA A 252 2.27 -25.94 13.79
C ALA A 252 1.86 -26.88 14.94
N LYS A 253 1.33 -28.08 14.66
CA LYS A 253 1.17 -29.14 15.68
C LYS A 253 2.46 -29.93 15.87
N THR A 254 3.24 -30.13 14.80
CA THR A 254 4.45 -30.97 14.79
C THR A 254 5.76 -30.17 14.86
N ASN A 255 5.75 -28.88 14.49
CA ASN A 255 6.92 -27.99 14.58
C ASN A 255 6.72 -26.92 15.70
N PRO A 256 7.42 -27.04 16.84
CA PRO A 256 7.30 -26.08 17.95
C PRO A 256 7.80 -24.67 17.64
N ALA A 257 8.87 -24.51 16.85
CA ALA A 257 9.42 -23.20 16.49
C ALA A 257 8.43 -22.40 15.63
N LEU A 258 7.84 -23.07 14.63
CA LEU A 258 6.75 -22.53 13.82
C LEU A 258 5.52 -22.19 14.68
N LYS A 259 5.14 -23.08 15.61
CA LYS A 259 4.01 -22.88 16.53
C LYS A 259 4.16 -21.62 17.38
N GLY A 260 5.35 -21.41 17.95
CA GLY A 260 5.66 -20.20 18.71
C GLY A 260 5.60 -18.95 17.84
N ARG A 261 6.37 -18.91 16.75
CA ARG A 261 6.61 -17.66 16.03
C ARG A 261 5.51 -17.25 15.05
N MET A 262 4.86 -18.19 14.35
CA MET A 262 3.84 -17.89 13.33
C MET A 262 2.66 -17.07 13.88
N GLY A 263 2.27 -17.33 15.14
CA GLY A 263 1.18 -16.62 15.80
C GLY A 263 1.45 -15.12 15.92
N ASP A 264 2.67 -14.75 16.31
CA ASP A 264 3.10 -13.37 16.49
C ASP A 264 3.34 -12.65 15.17
N MET A 265 4.03 -13.27 14.21
CA MET A 265 4.21 -12.66 12.88
C MET A 265 2.86 -12.29 12.23
N ARG A 266 1.84 -13.15 12.40
CA ARG A 266 0.46 -12.86 11.96
C ARG A 266 -0.18 -11.73 12.76
N ARG A 267 0.05 -11.62 14.08
CA ARG A 267 -0.46 -10.52 14.91
C ARG A 267 0.20 -9.19 14.51
N GLU A 268 1.52 -9.17 14.39
CA GLU A 268 2.33 -8.00 14.07
C GLU A 268 2.05 -7.45 12.67
N ILE A 269 1.93 -8.29 11.64
CA ILE A 269 1.53 -7.84 10.29
C ILE A 269 0.13 -7.21 10.33
N ARG A 270 -0.85 -7.85 10.99
CA ARG A 270 -2.21 -7.30 11.11
C ARG A 270 -2.23 -5.97 11.86
N LYS A 271 -1.46 -5.86 12.96
CA LYS A 271 -1.30 -4.63 13.73
C LYS A 271 -0.67 -3.52 12.87
N SER A 272 0.43 -3.81 12.19
CA SER A 272 1.15 -2.84 11.36
C SER A 272 0.28 -2.30 10.22
N VAL A 273 -0.49 -3.17 9.55
CA VAL A 273 -1.45 -2.77 8.51
C VAL A 273 -2.62 -1.98 9.09
N GLY A 274 -3.12 -2.35 10.28
CA GLY A 274 -4.15 -1.60 11.03
C GLY A 274 -3.66 -0.34 11.74
N GLN A 275 -2.39 0.03 11.57
CA GLN A 275 -1.78 1.26 12.09
C GLN A 275 -1.28 2.18 10.96
N LEU A 276 -1.76 1.95 9.72
CA LEU A 276 -1.49 2.83 8.59
C LEU A 276 -2.44 4.04 8.65
N THR A 277 -1.91 5.24 8.75
CA THR A 277 -2.70 6.48 8.94
C THR A 277 -2.73 7.34 7.68
N VAL A 278 -3.82 8.10 7.52
CA VAL A 278 -3.91 9.19 6.55
C VAL A 278 -3.31 10.43 7.20
N THR A 279 -2.07 10.74 6.86
CA THR A 279 -1.43 12.02 7.19
C THR A 279 -0.98 12.66 5.87
N GLN A 280 -1.73 13.65 5.39
CA GLN A 280 -1.37 14.39 4.18
C GLN A 280 -0.07 15.20 4.41
N GLY A 281 0.74 15.39 3.36
CA GLY A 281 1.97 16.19 3.39
C GLY A 281 3.17 15.57 4.11
N VAL A 282 2.98 14.74 5.14
CA VAL A 282 4.09 14.22 5.96
C VAL A 282 4.65 12.92 5.38
N ALA A 283 5.75 13.04 4.63
CA ALA A 283 6.47 11.88 4.07
C ALA A 283 6.99 10.95 5.18
N GLY A 284 6.74 9.64 5.03
CA GLY A 284 7.33 8.61 5.88
C GLY A 284 6.61 8.27 7.19
N VAL A 285 5.44 8.86 7.51
CA VAL A 285 4.66 8.52 8.73
C VAL A 285 4.42 7.01 8.87
N ASN A 286 4.08 6.34 7.77
CA ASN A 286 3.80 4.91 7.72
C ASN A 286 5.05 4.02 7.51
N LYS A 287 6.27 4.60 7.55
CA LYS A 287 7.52 3.90 7.24
C LYS A 287 7.86 2.84 8.28
N ILE A 288 7.56 3.06 9.56
CA ILE A 288 7.83 2.10 10.65
C ILE A 288 7.00 0.83 10.45
N GLN A 289 5.71 1.00 10.13
CA GLN A 289 4.75 -0.06 9.84
C GLN A 289 5.19 -0.89 8.63
N GLN A 290 5.62 -0.21 7.55
CA GLN A 290 6.17 -0.86 6.36
C GLN A 290 7.45 -1.65 6.66
N GLN A 291 8.42 -1.06 7.39
CA GLN A 291 9.67 -1.74 7.73
C GLN A 291 9.45 -2.94 8.68
N ASN A 292 8.47 -2.86 9.59
CA ASN A 292 8.07 -4.02 10.40
C ASN A 292 7.51 -5.15 9.52
N ILE A 293 6.66 -4.85 8.54
CA ILE A 293 6.15 -5.84 7.58
C ILE A 293 7.29 -6.44 6.75
N PHE A 294 8.25 -5.61 6.28
CA PHE A 294 9.41 -6.09 5.54
C PHE A 294 10.30 -7.00 6.39
N LYS A 295 10.56 -6.63 7.65
CA LYS A 295 11.33 -7.44 8.60
C LYS A 295 10.69 -8.82 8.78
N LEU A 296 9.38 -8.87 9.01
CA LEU A 296 8.64 -10.12 9.23
C LEU A 296 8.58 -11.00 7.98
N LEU A 297 8.47 -10.41 6.78
CA LEU A 297 8.52 -11.15 5.54
C LEU A 297 9.93 -11.67 5.21
N ARG A 298 10.99 -10.89 5.48
CA ARG A 298 12.39 -11.36 5.39
C ARG A 298 12.69 -12.48 6.38
N GLU A 299 12.23 -12.35 7.63
CA GLU A 299 12.35 -13.39 8.66
C GLU A 299 11.69 -14.70 8.20
N ALA A 300 10.46 -14.63 7.66
CA ALA A 300 9.76 -15.79 7.12
C ALA A 300 10.45 -16.41 5.89
N LEU A 301 11.01 -15.57 5.02
CA LEU A 301 11.76 -16.01 3.84
C LEU A 301 13.09 -16.70 4.21
N SER A 302 13.75 -16.25 5.28
CA SER A 302 14.95 -16.89 5.85
C SER A 302 14.68 -18.25 6.52
N ASN A 303 13.41 -18.64 6.64
CA ASN A 303 12.89 -19.93 7.10
C ASN A 303 13.53 -20.52 8.38
N GLN A 304 13.98 -19.68 9.32
CA GLN A 304 14.58 -20.14 10.59
C GLN A 304 13.64 -21.02 11.43
N VAL A 305 12.31 -20.87 11.23
CA VAL A 305 11.27 -21.71 11.83
C VAL A 305 11.12 -23.09 11.16
N GLN A 306 11.89 -23.41 10.12
CA GLN A 306 11.86 -24.68 9.38
C GLN A 306 10.45 -25.08 8.91
N SER A 307 9.75 -24.13 8.29
CA SER A 307 8.50 -24.40 7.59
C SER A 307 8.76 -25.21 6.30
N GLN A 308 7.77 -25.97 5.84
CA GLN A 308 7.94 -26.82 4.66
C GLN A 308 8.04 -25.97 3.38
N MET A 309 8.91 -26.38 2.46
CA MET A 309 9.05 -25.73 1.16
C MET A 309 7.86 -26.10 0.26
N MET A 310 7.31 -25.12 -0.46
CA MET A 310 6.10 -25.26 -1.27
C MET A 310 6.21 -24.53 -2.61
N ASP A 311 5.76 -25.16 -3.69
CA ASP A 311 5.74 -24.59 -5.04
C ASP A 311 4.78 -23.37 -5.14
N PRO A 312 5.30 -22.16 -5.44
CA PRO A 312 4.49 -20.95 -5.57
C PRO A 312 3.56 -20.93 -6.78
N SER A 313 3.73 -21.84 -7.76
CA SER A 313 2.87 -21.93 -8.96
C SER A 313 1.38 -22.07 -8.61
N ASN A 314 1.09 -22.67 -7.45
CA ASN A 314 -0.26 -22.84 -6.88
C ASN A 314 -0.95 -21.53 -6.45
N PHE A 315 -0.22 -20.42 -6.42
CA PHE A 315 -0.66 -19.12 -5.91
C PHE A 315 -0.53 -17.96 -6.90
N VAL A 316 -0.12 -18.25 -8.14
CA VAL A 316 0.06 -17.28 -9.23
C VAL A 316 -0.88 -17.56 -10.40
N LEU A 317 -1.18 -16.51 -11.18
CA LEU A 317 -2.11 -16.60 -12.32
C LEU A 317 -1.53 -17.46 -13.45
N GLU A 318 -0.27 -17.22 -13.82
CA GLU A 318 0.44 -17.90 -14.89
C GLU A 318 1.68 -18.63 -14.33
N PRO A 319 1.97 -19.87 -14.75
CA PRO A 319 3.21 -20.57 -14.40
C PRO A 319 4.45 -19.78 -14.83
N ARG A 320 5.48 -19.74 -13.99
CA ARG A 320 6.68 -18.91 -14.21
C ARG A 320 7.91 -19.78 -14.37
N ASN A 321 8.68 -19.54 -15.43
CA ASN A 321 10.00 -20.14 -15.63
C ASN A 321 11.07 -19.34 -14.89
N PRO A 322 12.23 -19.93 -14.53
CA PRO A 322 13.37 -19.19 -13.98
C PRO A 322 13.76 -18.00 -14.85
N ALA A 323 14.10 -16.87 -14.22
CA ALA A 323 14.41 -15.61 -14.88
C ALA A 323 15.85 -15.16 -14.58
N ASN A 324 16.60 -14.77 -15.61
CA ASN A 324 17.97 -14.28 -15.46
C ASN A 324 18.00 -13.03 -14.57
N GLY A 325 18.87 -13.03 -13.55
CA GLY A 325 19.01 -11.93 -12.59
C GLY A 325 17.94 -11.83 -11.51
N ALA A 326 16.97 -12.75 -11.44
CA ALA A 326 15.98 -12.78 -10.36
C ALA A 326 16.57 -13.33 -9.04
N THR A 327 16.27 -12.66 -7.91
CA THR A 327 16.73 -13.00 -6.55
C THR A 327 16.38 -14.42 -6.12
N HIS A 328 15.16 -14.87 -6.44
CA HIS A 328 14.64 -16.19 -6.08
C HIS A 328 14.10 -16.90 -7.32
N ASN A 329 14.84 -17.90 -7.79
CA ASN A 329 14.49 -18.73 -8.95
C ASN A 329 14.04 -20.15 -8.57
N ASP A 330 14.22 -20.52 -7.31
CA ASP A 330 13.94 -21.84 -6.74
C ASP A 330 12.53 -22.34 -7.07
N PRO A 331 12.33 -23.65 -7.26
CA PRO A 331 11.01 -24.23 -7.55
C PRO A 331 10.07 -24.20 -6.33
N ALA A 332 10.57 -23.86 -5.14
CA ALA A 332 9.78 -23.84 -3.90
C ALA A 332 10.20 -22.65 -3.01
N LEU A 333 9.24 -22.09 -2.28
CA LEU A 333 9.47 -21.08 -1.24
C LEU A 333 8.96 -21.57 0.13
N PRO A 334 9.42 -20.99 1.25
CA PRO A 334 8.94 -21.35 2.59
C PRO A 334 7.42 -21.15 2.72
N SER A 335 6.70 -22.16 3.21
CA SER A 335 5.25 -22.09 3.42
C SER A 335 4.85 -20.97 4.38
N ILE A 336 5.70 -20.63 5.37
CA ILE A 336 5.48 -19.49 6.27
C ILE A 336 5.52 -18.14 5.52
N PHE A 337 6.41 -17.97 4.55
CA PHE A 337 6.48 -16.75 3.74
C PHE A 337 5.22 -16.57 2.89
N LEU A 338 4.84 -17.60 2.13
CA LEU A 338 3.62 -17.61 1.32
C LEU A 338 2.36 -17.40 2.18
N TYR A 339 2.33 -17.98 3.38
CA TYR A 339 1.26 -17.78 4.37
C TYR A 339 1.19 -16.33 4.83
N LEU A 340 2.32 -15.69 5.18
CA LEU A 340 2.34 -14.31 5.66
C LEU A 340 2.03 -13.29 4.56
N VAL A 341 2.48 -13.48 3.32
CA VAL A 341 2.04 -12.65 2.16
C VAL A 341 0.51 -12.73 2.02
N ASN A 342 -0.08 -13.91 2.22
CA ASN A 342 -1.53 -14.11 2.24
C ASN A 342 -2.23 -13.54 3.48
N ILE A 343 -1.58 -13.46 4.65
CA ILE A 343 -2.07 -12.73 5.83
C ILE A 343 -2.05 -11.21 5.58
N PHE A 344 -0.96 -10.68 5.03
CA PHE A 344 -0.80 -9.28 4.64
C PHE A 344 -1.88 -8.86 3.63
N ALA A 345 -2.03 -9.61 2.55
CA ALA A 345 -3.09 -9.39 1.56
C ALA A 345 -4.51 -9.52 2.16
N LYS A 346 -4.70 -10.38 3.18
CA LYS A 346 -5.96 -10.43 3.93
C LYS A 346 -6.18 -9.21 4.82
N ALA A 347 -5.13 -8.63 5.39
CA ALA A 347 -5.20 -7.45 6.25
C ALA A 347 -5.52 -6.20 5.42
N ALA A 348 -4.86 -6.01 4.27
CA ALA A 348 -5.14 -4.91 3.35
C ALA A 348 -6.61 -4.93 2.85
N ILE A 349 -7.11 -6.07 2.39
CA ILE A 349 -8.53 -6.24 2.01
C ILE A 349 -9.47 -5.92 3.17
N SER A 350 -9.13 -6.29 4.41
CA SER A 350 -9.94 -5.93 5.58
C SER A 350 -9.89 -4.45 5.94
N GLN A 351 -8.79 -3.73 5.69
CA GLN A 351 -8.75 -2.27 5.88
C GLN A 351 -9.51 -1.53 4.79
N PHE A 352 -9.40 -1.96 3.53
CA PHE A 352 -10.24 -1.45 2.45
C PHE A 352 -11.73 -1.63 2.77
N ILE A 353 -12.14 -2.79 3.28
CA ILE A 353 -13.55 -3.05 3.65
C ILE A 353 -13.99 -2.25 4.88
N ASN A 354 -13.19 -2.22 5.96
CA ASN A 354 -13.62 -1.68 7.25
C ASN A 354 -13.49 -0.15 7.33
N GLU A 355 -12.35 0.39 6.90
CA GLU A 355 -12.03 1.83 7.06
C GLU A 355 -12.42 2.59 5.78
N ALA A 356 -11.98 2.10 4.62
CA ALA A 356 -12.16 2.82 3.36
C ALA A 356 -13.59 2.79 2.82
N GLY A 357 -14.47 1.95 3.38
CA GLY A 357 -15.91 1.99 3.09
C GLY A 357 -16.60 3.24 3.63
N ALA A 358 -16.18 3.72 4.81
CA ALA A 358 -16.67 4.95 5.41
C ALA A 358 -15.80 6.17 5.07
N ARG A 359 -14.50 5.96 4.82
CA ARG A 359 -13.50 7.02 4.56
C ARG A 359 -12.56 6.62 3.40
N PRO A 360 -12.97 6.79 2.13
CA PRO A 360 -12.21 6.31 0.96
C PRO A 360 -10.74 6.75 0.89
N GLU A 361 -10.40 7.90 1.46
CA GLU A 361 -9.03 8.41 1.54
C GLU A 361 -8.09 7.52 2.37
N THR A 362 -8.64 6.69 3.27
CA THR A 362 -7.87 5.68 4.03
C THR A 362 -7.35 4.52 3.16
N ALA A 363 -7.86 4.36 1.94
CA ALA A 363 -7.31 3.41 0.99
C ALA A 363 -5.88 3.77 0.55
N ASP A 364 -5.53 5.06 0.42
CA ASP A 364 -4.24 5.46 -0.16
C ASP A 364 -3.01 4.93 0.62
N PRO A 365 -2.86 5.12 1.96
CA PRO A 365 -1.72 4.60 2.71
C PRO A 365 -1.65 3.07 2.73
N VAL A 366 -2.79 2.37 2.66
CA VAL A 366 -2.87 0.90 2.52
C VAL A 366 -2.37 0.48 1.13
N GLY A 367 -2.81 1.18 0.08
CA GLY A 367 -2.35 0.98 -1.29
C GLY A 367 -0.85 1.22 -1.49
N VAL A 368 -0.30 2.27 -0.89
CA VAL A 368 1.15 2.52 -0.85
C VAL A 368 1.88 1.37 -0.15
N CYS A 369 1.39 0.91 1.01
CA CYS A 369 2.01 -0.21 1.74
C CYS A 369 1.99 -1.50 0.91
N VAL A 370 0.87 -1.82 0.26
CA VAL A 370 0.72 -2.97 -0.64
C VAL A 370 1.69 -2.89 -1.82
N ALA A 371 1.71 -1.77 -2.54
CA ALA A 371 2.57 -1.57 -3.71
C ALA A 371 4.05 -1.61 -3.32
N ALA A 372 4.46 -0.97 -2.23
CA ALA A 372 5.85 -0.95 -1.75
C ALA A 372 6.33 -2.33 -1.28
N THR A 373 5.46 -3.12 -0.63
CA THR A 373 5.78 -4.49 -0.16
C THR A 373 5.90 -5.45 -1.34
N LEU A 374 4.90 -5.50 -2.21
CA LEU A 374 4.83 -6.48 -3.29
C LEU A 374 5.74 -6.14 -4.50
N SER A 375 6.59 -5.11 -4.35
CA SER A 375 7.65 -4.73 -5.29
C SER A 375 9.06 -4.76 -4.67
N GLU A 376 9.20 -5.24 -3.43
CA GLU A 376 10.53 -5.46 -2.82
C GLU A 376 11.26 -6.59 -3.57
N PRO A 377 12.51 -6.39 -4.05
CA PRO A 377 13.25 -7.41 -4.83
C PRO A 377 13.37 -8.77 -4.15
N ASP A 378 13.53 -8.78 -2.82
CA ASP A 378 13.59 -9.97 -1.98
C ASP A 378 12.28 -10.78 -1.99
N PHE A 379 11.14 -10.16 -2.33
CA PHE A 379 9.82 -10.80 -2.32
C PHE A 379 9.32 -11.14 -3.73
N LEU A 380 10.15 -10.95 -4.76
CA LEU A 380 9.85 -11.35 -6.14
C LEU A 380 10.24 -12.82 -6.35
N TRP A 381 9.31 -13.62 -6.87
CA TRP A 381 9.58 -15.00 -7.28
C TRP A 381 9.67 -15.09 -8.80
N ARG A 382 10.81 -15.58 -9.31
CA ARG A 382 11.16 -15.64 -10.73
C ARG A 382 11.00 -14.27 -11.43
N GLY A 383 11.49 -13.24 -10.73
CA GLY A 383 11.49 -11.84 -11.19
C GLY A 383 10.14 -11.12 -11.10
N VAL A 384 9.07 -11.81 -10.69
CA VAL A 384 7.70 -11.28 -10.72
C VAL A 384 7.07 -11.28 -9.32
N SER A 385 6.24 -10.26 -9.05
CA SER A 385 5.52 -10.09 -7.79
C SER A 385 4.56 -11.25 -7.47
N LEU A 386 4.28 -11.48 -6.19
CA LEU A 386 3.21 -12.38 -5.72
C LEU A 386 1.84 -11.66 -5.58
N MET A 387 1.62 -10.56 -6.33
CA MET A 387 0.37 -9.78 -6.37
C MET A 387 -0.90 -10.62 -6.58
N ASP A 388 -0.80 -11.73 -7.31
CA ASP A 388 -1.89 -12.71 -7.53
C ASP A 388 -2.56 -13.17 -6.23
N ILE A 389 -1.81 -13.25 -5.12
CA ILE A 389 -2.31 -13.63 -3.78
C ILE A 389 -3.31 -12.60 -3.20
N LEU A 390 -3.19 -11.33 -3.61
CA LEU A 390 -4.12 -10.25 -3.31
C LEU A 390 -5.26 -10.19 -4.33
N LEU A 391 -4.95 -10.29 -5.62
CA LEU A 391 -5.95 -10.24 -6.70
C LEU A 391 -6.96 -11.39 -6.59
N ALA A 392 -6.52 -12.59 -6.19
CA ALA A 392 -7.39 -13.71 -5.86
C ALA A 392 -8.38 -13.43 -4.72
N LYS A 393 -8.12 -12.43 -3.88
CA LYS A 393 -9.08 -11.96 -2.86
C LYS A 393 -9.99 -10.89 -3.43
N PHE A 394 -9.44 -9.87 -4.09
CA PHE A 394 -10.20 -8.81 -4.77
C PHE A 394 -11.26 -9.40 -5.72
N ARG A 395 -10.88 -10.36 -6.57
CA ARG A 395 -11.78 -11.11 -7.46
C ARG A 395 -13.00 -11.69 -6.72
N ILE A 396 -12.82 -12.16 -5.49
CA ILE A 396 -13.86 -12.83 -4.70
C ILE A 396 -14.72 -11.84 -3.92
N VAL A 397 -14.14 -10.72 -3.43
CA VAL A 397 -14.87 -9.74 -2.61
C VAL A 397 -15.42 -8.55 -3.40
N CYS A 398 -14.89 -8.25 -4.58
CA CYS A 398 -15.43 -7.26 -5.52
C CYS A 398 -15.31 -7.77 -6.99
N PRO A 399 -16.15 -8.74 -7.40
CA PRO A 399 -16.14 -9.33 -8.74
C PRO A 399 -16.32 -8.34 -9.91
N VAL A 400 -16.98 -7.21 -9.70
CA VAL A 400 -17.32 -6.27 -10.79
C VAL A 400 -16.08 -5.63 -11.46
N LEU A 401 -14.99 -5.44 -10.70
CA LEU A 401 -13.68 -5.03 -11.21
C LEU A 401 -13.09 -6.02 -12.24
N PHE A 402 -13.53 -7.27 -12.18
CA PHE A 402 -13.13 -8.37 -13.06
C PHE A 402 -14.17 -8.63 -14.16
N GLY A 403 -15.16 -7.74 -14.32
CA GLY A 403 -16.19 -7.82 -15.35
C GLY A 403 -17.35 -8.77 -15.02
N TYR A 404 -17.46 -9.26 -13.78
CA TYR A 404 -18.60 -10.06 -13.36
C TYR A 404 -19.84 -9.18 -13.11
N ARG A 405 -21.00 -9.72 -13.47
CA ARG A 405 -22.30 -9.04 -13.45
C ARG A 405 -23.38 -9.99 -12.94
N GLY A 406 -24.46 -9.43 -12.40
CA GLY A 406 -25.59 -10.17 -11.85
C GLY A 406 -26.68 -9.22 -11.34
N SER A 407 -27.88 -9.75 -11.08
CA SER A 407 -28.98 -8.98 -10.51
C SER A 407 -28.92 -8.95 -8.98
N GLU A 408 -29.03 -7.77 -8.39
CA GLU A 408 -29.09 -7.56 -6.93
C GLU A 408 -30.38 -8.13 -6.31
N LYS A 409 -31.36 -8.50 -7.15
CA LYS A 409 -32.65 -9.07 -6.77
C LYS A 409 -32.67 -10.60 -6.72
N THR A 410 -31.61 -11.31 -7.12
CA THR A 410 -31.54 -12.78 -7.10
C THR A 410 -30.34 -13.29 -6.30
N GLU A 411 -30.47 -14.45 -5.64
CA GLU A 411 -29.35 -15.03 -4.85
C GLU A 411 -28.10 -15.29 -5.71
N GLN A 412 -28.29 -15.86 -6.91
CA GLN A 412 -27.19 -16.11 -7.85
C GLN A 412 -26.54 -14.81 -8.33
N GLY A 413 -27.34 -13.76 -8.56
CA GLY A 413 -26.84 -12.45 -8.95
C GLY A 413 -26.05 -11.76 -7.83
N ARG A 414 -26.57 -11.76 -6.60
CA ARG A 414 -25.86 -11.33 -5.39
C ARG A 414 -24.53 -12.07 -5.20
N GLN A 415 -24.52 -13.39 -5.38
CA GLN A 415 -23.30 -14.20 -5.31
C GLN A 415 -22.28 -13.80 -6.40
N ARG A 416 -22.74 -13.56 -7.64
CA ARG A 416 -21.88 -13.12 -8.75
C ARG A 416 -21.33 -11.70 -8.57
N LEU A 417 -22.06 -10.83 -7.87
CA LEU A 417 -21.65 -9.47 -7.50
C LEU A 417 -20.75 -9.42 -6.25
N GLY A 418 -20.49 -10.55 -5.57
CA GLY A 418 -19.65 -10.58 -4.37
C GLY A 418 -20.35 -10.10 -3.11
N TRP A 419 -21.68 -9.97 -3.14
CA TRP A 419 -22.51 -9.69 -1.97
C TRP A 419 -22.20 -10.71 -0.88
N TRP A 420 -22.01 -10.24 0.35
CA TRP A 420 -21.52 -11.10 1.42
C TRP A 420 -22.66 -11.74 2.22
N LYS A 421 -22.38 -12.91 2.79
CA LYS A 421 -23.24 -13.55 3.78
C LYS A 421 -22.54 -13.54 5.14
N ASP A 422 -23.17 -12.93 6.14
CA ASP A 422 -22.81 -13.11 7.54
C ASP A 422 -23.72 -14.20 8.13
N SER A 423 -23.12 -15.16 8.84
CA SER A 423 -23.84 -16.24 9.54
C SER A 423 -24.91 -16.98 8.70
N GLY A 424 -24.71 -17.03 7.38
CA GLY A 424 -25.63 -17.65 6.40
C GLY A 424 -26.65 -16.71 5.73
N GLN A 425 -26.83 -15.50 6.25
CA GLN A 425 -27.78 -14.49 5.73
C GLN A 425 -27.07 -13.40 4.93
N TRP A 426 -27.73 -12.86 3.90
CA TRP A 426 -27.17 -11.74 3.13
C TRP A 426 -27.07 -10.48 4.01
N VAL A 427 -25.95 -9.76 3.92
CA VAL A 427 -25.83 -8.45 4.59
C VAL A 427 -26.79 -7.41 4.00
N PRO A 428 -27.19 -6.37 4.77
CA PRO A 428 -27.98 -5.25 4.27
C PRO A 428 -27.33 -4.55 3.07
N GLU A 429 -28.15 -3.90 2.24
CA GLU A 429 -27.68 -3.20 1.03
C GLU A 429 -26.64 -2.12 1.35
N GLN A 430 -26.87 -1.29 2.38
CA GLN A 430 -25.90 -0.28 2.80
C GLN A 430 -24.53 -0.90 3.12
N GLN A 431 -24.51 -1.95 3.96
CA GLN A 431 -23.26 -2.63 4.33
C GLN A 431 -22.58 -3.28 3.13
N HIS A 432 -23.32 -3.75 2.12
CA HIS A 432 -22.74 -4.18 0.84
C HIS A 432 -22.14 -3.01 0.07
N MET A 433 -22.84 -1.88 -0.07
CA MET A 433 -22.34 -0.70 -0.79
C MET A 433 -21.13 -0.07 -0.09
N ASP A 434 -21.09 0.03 1.25
CA ASP A 434 -19.92 0.51 2.00
C ASP A 434 -18.67 -0.32 1.67
N ARG A 435 -18.81 -1.66 1.66
CA ARG A 435 -17.73 -2.58 1.26
C ARG A 435 -17.30 -2.33 -0.19
N MET A 436 -18.25 -2.06 -1.08
CA MET A 436 -17.97 -1.80 -2.50
C MET A 436 -17.21 -0.48 -2.70
N THR A 437 -17.60 0.58 -1.99
CA THR A 437 -16.87 1.86 -1.94
C THR A 437 -15.42 1.64 -1.54
N GLY A 438 -15.19 1.00 -0.38
CA GLY A 438 -13.85 0.79 0.14
C GLY A 438 -12.98 -0.13 -0.72
N LEU A 439 -13.59 -1.11 -1.39
CA LEU A 439 -12.88 -1.98 -2.35
C LEU A 439 -12.61 -1.30 -3.70
N GLY A 440 -13.48 -0.39 -4.16
CA GLY A 440 -13.24 0.43 -5.36
C GLY A 440 -12.08 1.40 -5.17
N ALA A 441 -12.12 2.18 -4.08
CA ALA A 441 -11.02 3.06 -3.67
C ALA A 441 -9.74 2.26 -3.38
N GLY A 442 -9.87 1.10 -2.72
CA GLY A 442 -8.77 0.16 -2.50
C GLY A 442 -8.09 -0.32 -3.79
N PHE A 443 -8.88 -0.62 -4.83
CA PHE A 443 -8.36 -1.05 -6.13
C PHE A 443 -7.66 0.10 -6.89
N ALA A 444 -8.24 1.31 -6.88
CA ALA A 444 -7.58 2.50 -7.41
C ALA A 444 -6.25 2.79 -6.69
N SER A 445 -6.24 2.64 -5.36
CA SER A 445 -5.07 2.88 -4.50
C SER A 445 -3.88 1.95 -4.77
N ILE A 446 -4.07 0.79 -5.41
CA ILE A 446 -2.97 -0.12 -5.77
C ILE A 446 -2.55 0.00 -7.24
N SER A 447 -3.48 0.35 -8.13
CA SER A 447 -3.27 0.32 -9.58
C SER A 447 -2.75 1.65 -10.15
N LEU A 448 -3.17 2.79 -9.60
CA LEU A 448 -2.74 4.12 -10.00
C LEU A 448 -1.52 4.61 -9.19
N ARG A 449 -0.48 3.76 -9.10
CA ARG A 449 0.79 4.10 -8.42
C ARG A 449 1.89 4.40 -9.43
N ASN A 450 2.49 5.58 -9.30
CA ASN A 450 3.63 5.95 -10.13
C ASN A 450 4.92 5.32 -9.58
N PHE A 451 5.65 4.63 -10.45
CA PHE A 451 6.93 3.98 -10.17
C PHE A 451 8.08 4.55 -11.04
N ALA A 452 7.85 5.58 -11.86
CA ALA A 452 8.85 6.11 -12.80
C ALA A 452 10.13 6.63 -12.10
N MET A 453 10.01 7.11 -10.86
CA MET A 453 11.14 7.54 -10.02
C MET A 453 11.71 6.41 -9.13
N SER A 454 11.29 5.17 -9.34
CA SER A 454 11.66 3.99 -8.54
C SER A 454 12.48 2.99 -9.34
N LYS A 455 13.47 2.37 -8.71
CA LYS A 455 14.22 1.24 -9.28
C LYS A 455 13.43 -0.09 -9.25
N LYS A 456 12.22 -0.08 -8.67
CA LYS A 456 11.35 -1.26 -8.53
C LYS A 456 10.32 -1.32 -9.65
N THR A 457 10.03 -2.53 -10.16
CA THR A 457 8.93 -2.77 -11.09
C THR A 457 7.57 -2.55 -10.39
N ASN A 458 6.63 -1.85 -11.05
CA ASN A 458 5.26 -1.72 -10.54
C ASN A 458 4.57 -3.11 -10.54
N PRO A 459 4.09 -3.61 -9.40
CA PRO A 459 3.52 -4.96 -9.29
C PRO A 459 2.05 -5.04 -9.76
N PHE A 460 1.38 -3.91 -10.00
CA PHE A 460 0.01 -3.84 -10.52
C PHE A 460 -0.19 -2.53 -11.30
N PRO A 461 0.23 -2.46 -12.58
CA PRO A 461 0.33 -1.21 -13.32
C PRO A 461 -1.03 -0.58 -13.74
N PRO A 462 -1.05 0.72 -14.11
CA PRO A 462 -2.28 1.46 -14.44
C PRO A 462 -3.17 0.85 -15.54
N ARG A 463 -2.64 -0.01 -16.42
CA ARG A 463 -3.43 -0.75 -17.42
C ARG A 463 -4.49 -1.66 -16.78
N GLU A 464 -4.27 -2.11 -15.55
CA GLU A 464 -5.22 -2.94 -14.81
C GLU A 464 -6.38 -2.09 -14.27
N TYR A 465 -6.14 -0.80 -13.95
CA TYR A 465 -7.19 0.19 -13.67
C TYR A 465 -8.06 0.45 -14.90
N TRP A 466 -7.43 0.77 -16.03
CA TRP A 466 -8.11 0.99 -17.31
C TRP A 466 -8.97 -0.22 -17.70
N THR A 467 -8.43 -1.43 -17.53
CA THR A 467 -9.11 -2.69 -17.84
C THR A 467 -10.28 -2.97 -16.88
N ALA A 468 -10.19 -2.63 -15.60
CA ALA A 468 -11.31 -2.75 -14.67
C ALA A 468 -12.42 -1.73 -14.97
N MET A 469 -12.06 -0.47 -15.23
CA MET A 469 -13.00 0.58 -15.62
C MET A 469 -13.74 0.21 -16.92
N SER A 470 -13.01 -0.18 -17.97
CA SER A 470 -13.60 -0.54 -19.26
C SER A 470 -14.55 -1.75 -19.18
N ARG A 471 -14.26 -2.75 -18.33
CA ARG A 471 -15.17 -3.88 -18.05
C ARG A 471 -16.49 -3.45 -17.41
N ILE A 472 -16.48 -2.41 -16.57
CA ILE A 472 -17.67 -1.85 -15.93
C ILE A 472 -18.45 -0.98 -16.92
N VAL A 473 -17.79 0.03 -17.52
CA VAL A 473 -18.49 1.01 -18.36
C VAL A 473 -18.99 0.43 -19.69
N ASN A 474 -18.51 -0.76 -20.09
CA ASN A 474 -19.02 -1.53 -21.24
C ASN A 474 -20.04 -2.62 -20.86
N THR A 475 -20.63 -2.60 -19.65
CA THR A 475 -21.77 -3.48 -19.30
C THR A 475 -23.02 -3.13 -20.12
N PRO A 476 -23.71 -4.09 -20.79
CA PRO A 476 -25.00 -3.86 -21.46
C PRO A 476 -26.01 -3.22 -20.51
N SER A 477 -26.81 -2.25 -20.95
CA SER A 477 -27.64 -1.45 -20.03
C SER A 477 -28.57 -2.26 -19.14
N ALA A 478 -29.13 -3.37 -19.62
CA ALA A 478 -29.97 -4.28 -18.83
C ALA A 478 -29.22 -5.05 -17.71
N GLU A 479 -27.89 -5.07 -17.72
CA GLU A 479 -27.01 -5.73 -16.74
C GLU A 479 -26.38 -4.73 -15.73
N ILE A 480 -26.65 -3.42 -15.85
CA ILE A 480 -26.14 -2.40 -14.92
C ILE A 480 -26.78 -2.56 -13.53
N SER A 481 -25.98 -2.45 -12.48
CA SER A 481 -26.40 -2.56 -11.07
C SER A 481 -25.87 -1.43 -10.18
N ASN A 482 -26.49 -1.20 -9.02
CA ASN A 482 -26.05 -0.18 -8.06
C ASN A 482 -24.60 -0.45 -7.61
N THR A 483 -24.28 -1.72 -7.38
CA THR A 483 -22.93 -2.24 -7.07
C THR A 483 -21.89 -1.73 -8.05
N GLN A 484 -22.17 -1.77 -9.36
CA GLN A 484 -21.23 -1.28 -10.37
C GLN A 484 -21.04 0.24 -10.30
N CYS A 485 -22.12 1.00 -10.07
CA CYS A 485 -22.06 2.45 -9.98
C CYS A 485 -21.28 2.91 -8.74
N VAL A 486 -21.50 2.26 -7.59
CA VAL A 486 -20.78 2.54 -6.34
C VAL A 486 -19.28 2.24 -6.47
N VAL A 487 -18.90 1.09 -7.04
CA VAL A 487 -17.49 0.77 -7.30
C VAL A 487 -16.87 1.77 -8.29
N LEU A 488 -17.58 2.14 -9.36
CA LEU A 488 -17.09 3.09 -10.35
C LEU A 488 -16.87 4.50 -9.76
N LYS A 489 -17.78 4.98 -8.91
CA LYS A 489 -17.60 6.25 -8.18
C LYS A 489 -16.33 6.21 -7.33
N ALA A 490 -16.20 5.19 -6.48
CA ALA A 490 -15.07 5.07 -5.56
C ALA A 490 -13.73 4.73 -6.24
N MET A 491 -13.75 4.20 -7.48
CA MET A 491 -12.55 4.07 -8.31
C MET A 491 -12.04 5.42 -8.84
N VAL A 492 -12.93 6.40 -9.06
CA VAL A 492 -12.61 7.68 -9.72
C VAL A 492 -12.36 8.79 -8.70
N GLU A 493 -13.22 8.91 -7.70
CA GLU A 493 -13.20 9.97 -6.68
C GLU A 493 -11.88 9.98 -5.89
N THR A 494 -11.13 11.09 -5.95
CA THR A 494 -9.77 11.30 -5.40
C THR A 494 -8.62 10.58 -6.15
N TYR A 495 -8.92 9.99 -7.31
CA TYR A 495 -7.97 9.29 -8.17
C TYR A 495 -7.93 9.82 -9.61
N GLU A 496 -8.82 10.74 -9.97
CA GLU A 496 -8.94 11.32 -11.31
C GLU A 496 -7.64 11.96 -11.80
N GLN A 497 -6.92 12.71 -10.93
CA GLN A 497 -5.66 13.34 -11.28
C GLN A 497 -4.57 12.31 -11.61
N LYS A 498 -4.46 11.23 -10.82
CA LYS A 498 -3.53 10.12 -11.06
C LYS A 498 -3.89 9.35 -12.34
N PHE A 499 -5.18 9.22 -12.66
CA PHE A 499 -5.62 8.59 -13.90
C PHE A 499 -5.26 9.44 -15.13
N ILE A 500 -5.42 10.77 -15.03
CA ILE A 500 -5.00 11.73 -16.07
C ILE A 500 -3.46 11.78 -16.20
N GLU A 501 -2.70 11.64 -15.10
CA GLU A 501 -1.23 11.56 -15.12
C GLU A 501 -0.71 10.41 -16.02
N PHE A 502 -1.38 9.25 -16.03
CA PHE A 502 -0.96 8.10 -16.85
C PHE A 502 -1.50 8.07 -18.28
N TYR A 503 -2.64 8.73 -18.56
CA TYR A 503 -3.38 8.56 -19.81
C TYR A 503 -3.78 9.86 -20.52
N GLY A 504 -3.54 11.02 -19.91
CA GLY A 504 -3.83 12.34 -20.49
C GLY A 504 -5.26 12.46 -21.03
N THR A 505 -5.38 12.82 -22.31
CA THR A 505 -6.67 12.96 -23.01
C THR A 505 -7.48 11.66 -23.09
N ALA A 506 -6.84 10.48 -23.06
CA ALA A 506 -7.56 9.21 -23.05
C ALA A 506 -8.28 8.96 -21.71
N ALA A 507 -7.72 9.42 -20.58
CA ALA A 507 -8.44 9.43 -19.31
C ALA A 507 -9.66 10.37 -19.34
N LEU A 508 -9.57 11.53 -20.00
CA LEU A 508 -10.70 12.45 -20.14
C LEU A 508 -11.87 11.81 -20.90
N ALA A 509 -11.58 11.09 -21.98
CA ALA A 509 -12.58 10.32 -22.71
C ALA A 509 -13.19 9.19 -21.84
N ALA A 510 -12.36 8.42 -21.13
CA ALA A 510 -12.83 7.37 -20.23
C ALA A 510 -13.67 7.92 -19.06
N LEU A 511 -13.33 9.09 -18.51
CA LEU A 511 -14.09 9.77 -17.46
C LEU A 511 -15.45 10.29 -17.96
N ARG A 512 -15.52 10.81 -19.20
CA ARG A 512 -16.81 11.12 -19.87
C ARG A 512 -17.67 9.86 -19.99
N THR A 513 -17.12 8.76 -20.50
CA THR A 513 -17.87 7.51 -20.63
C THR A 513 -18.31 6.98 -19.26
N ALA A 514 -17.47 7.10 -18.22
CA ALA A 514 -17.77 6.62 -16.87
C ALA A 514 -18.83 7.47 -16.12
N LEU A 515 -18.80 8.80 -16.24
CA LEU A 515 -19.59 9.71 -15.41
C LEU A 515 -20.73 10.43 -16.15
N ILE A 516 -20.75 10.38 -17.49
CA ILE A 516 -21.82 10.96 -18.32
C ILE A 516 -22.57 9.83 -19.06
N GLU A 517 -21.89 9.08 -19.92
CA GLU A 517 -22.53 8.15 -20.86
C GLU A 517 -23.07 6.90 -20.15
N PHE A 518 -22.30 6.33 -19.22
CA PHE A 518 -22.69 5.16 -18.42
C PHE A 518 -23.90 5.40 -17.52
N PRO A 519 -23.98 6.47 -16.70
CA PRO A 519 -25.20 6.75 -15.94
C PRO A 519 -26.36 7.21 -16.84
N ALA A 520 -26.11 7.93 -17.95
CA ALA A 520 -27.17 8.31 -18.89
C ALA A 520 -27.94 7.09 -19.44
N ARG A 521 -27.22 6.02 -19.81
CA ARG A 521 -27.80 4.79 -20.37
C ARG A 521 -28.23 3.75 -19.34
N ALA A 522 -28.22 4.05 -18.04
CA ALA A 522 -28.69 3.14 -17.00
C ALA A 522 -30.23 3.07 -16.99
N PRO A 523 -30.85 1.87 -16.98
CA PRO A 523 -32.29 1.71 -17.15
C PRO A 523 -33.13 2.09 -15.92
N GLN A 524 -32.48 2.37 -14.78
CA GLN A 524 -33.10 2.77 -13.52
C GLN A 524 -32.24 3.88 -12.91
N LYS A 525 -32.80 5.08 -12.74
CA LYS A 525 -32.11 6.24 -12.16
C LYS A 525 -32.10 6.18 -10.63
N SER A 526 -31.31 5.26 -10.09
CA SER A 526 -31.10 5.10 -8.64
C SER A 526 -30.18 6.19 -8.08
N ALA A 527 -30.16 6.35 -6.75
CA ALA A 527 -29.20 7.23 -6.07
C ALA A 527 -27.74 6.89 -6.43
N ALA A 528 -27.41 5.62 -6.64
CA ALA A 528 -26.08 5.18 -7.06
C ALA A 528 -25.72 5.66 -8.48
N VAL A 529 -26.68 5.60 -9.43
CA VAL A 529 -26.50 6.15 -10.79
C VAL A 529 -26.32 7.67 -10.73
N ASN A 530 -27.21 8.37 -10.03
CA ASN A 530 -27.18 9.83 -9.92
C ASN A 530 -25.89 10.32 -9.22
N SER A 531 -25.30 9.52 -8.33
CA SER A 531 -24.03 9.86 -7.67
C SER A 531 -22.81 9.95 -8.61
N LEU A 532 -22.87 9.32 -9.79
CA LEU A 532 -21.86 9.48 -10.85
C LEU A 532 -22.03 10.80 -11.60
N GLU A 533 -23.28 11.18 -11.90
CA GLU A 533 -23.62 12.46 -12.54
C GLU A 533 -23.27 13.64 -11.62
N VAL A 534 -23.50 13.50 -10.31
CA VAL A 534 -23.04 14.46 -9.29
C VAL A 534 -21.51 14.52 -9.22
N LEU A 535 -20.79 13.39 -9.32
CA LEU A 535 -19.33 13.41 -9.34
C LEU A 535 -18.78 14.18 -10.56
N ALA A 536 -19.40 14.07 -11.74
CA ALA A 536 -19.02 14.89 -12.89
C ALA A 536 -19.22 16.40 -12.63
N GLN A 537 -20.31 16.79 -11.95
CA GLN A 537 -20.56 18.17 -11.57
C GLN A 537 -19.54 18.70 -10.55
N LEU A 538 -19.19 17.88 -9.55
CA LEU A 538 -18.14 18.20 -8.58
C LEU A 538 -16.79 18.39 -9.26
N LEU A 539 -16.37 17.48 -10.15
CA LEU A 539 -15.12 17.62 -10.90
C LEU A 539 -15.10 18.91 -11.75
N LYS A 540 -16.20 19.24 -12.43
CA LYS A 540 -16.34 20.50 -13.20
C LYS A 540 -16.25 21.75 -12.31
N ARG A 541 -16.78 21.70 -11.08
CA ARG A 541 -16.77 22.82 -10.13
C ARG A 541 -15.43 22.99 -9.40
N ASP A 542 -14.86 21.89 -8.91
CA ASP A 542 -13.75 21.89 -7.95
C ASP A 542 -12.37 21.75 -8.61
N THR A 543 -12.30 21.15 -9.80
CA THR A 543 -11.05 20.97 -10.57
C THR A 543 -11.10 21.64 -11.94
N GLY A 544 -12.21 22.29 -12.31
CA GLY A 544 -12.42 22.87 -13.64
C GLY A 544 -12.59 21.83 -14.77
N LEU A 545 -12.74 20.55 -14.43
CA LEU A 545 -12.69 19.45 -15.40
C LEU A 545 -13.99 19.32 -16.21
N VAL A 546 -14.02 19.92 -17.40
CA VAL A 546 -15.16 19.86 -18.31
C VAL A 546 -15.19 18.51 -19.05
N LEU A 547 -15.92 17.55 -18.49
CA LEU A 547 -16.18 16.25 -19.15
C LEU A 547 -17.27 16.33 -20.24
N GLY A 548 -18.09 17.38 -20.22
CA GLY A 548 -19.13 17.73 -21.20
C GLY A 548 -19.47 19.22 -21.14
#